data_AF-A0A0H3MV51-F1
#
_entry.id   AF-A0A0H3MV51-F1
#
_cell.length_a   1.000
_cell.length_b   1.000
_cell.length_c   1.000
_cell.angle_alpha   90.00
_cell.angle_beta   90.00
_cell.angle_gamma   90.00
#
_symmetry.space_group_name_H-M   'P 1'
#
loop_
_entity.id
_entity.type
_entity.pdbx_description
1 polymer ?
#
loop_
_entity_poly.entity_id
_entity_poly.type
_entity_poly.pdbx_seq_one_letter_code
_entity_poly.pdbx_strand_id
1 'polypeptide(L)'
;MWLLDQWAERHIAEAQAKGEFDNLAGSGEPLILDDDSHVPPELRAGYRLLKNAGCLPPELEQRREAIQLLDILRGIRHDDPQYQEVSRRLSLLELKLRQAGLSTDFLRGDYADKLLNKINDN
;
A
#
# COMPACT_ATOMS: atom_id res chain seq x y z
N MET A 1 -16.61 -6.04 18.81
CA MET A 1 -16.68 -6.45 17.39
C MET A 1 -17.74 -5.60 16.74
N TRP A 2 -17.42 -4.90 15.67
CA TRP A 2 -18.30 -3.90 15.06
C TRP A 2 -19.50 -4.56 14.36
N LEU A 3 -20.58 -3.79 14.16
CA LEU A 3 -21.80 -4.26 13.48
C LEU A 3 -21.50 -4.75 12.05
N LEU A 4 -20.53 -4.12 11.39
CA LEU A 4 -20.04 -4.45 10.05
C LEU A 4 -19.39 -5.83 10.00
N ASP A 5 -18.62 -6.20 11.03
CA ASP A 5 -17.97 -7.51 11.11
C ASP A 5 -19.02 -8.63 11.13
N GLN A 6 -20.10 -8.45 11.91
CA GLN A 6 -21.18 -9.44 12.00
C GLN A 6 -21.96 -9.58 10.70
N TRP A 7 -22.15 -8.48 9.98
CA TRP A 7 -22.86 -8.50 8.70
C TRP A 7 -22.03 -9.16 7.60
N ALA A 8 -20.74 -8.85 7.53
CA ALA A 8 -19.80 -9.50 6.62
C ALA A 8 -19.72 -11.01 6.91
N GLU A 9 -19.57 -11.41 8.18
CA GLU A 9 -19.49 -12.81 8.58
C GLU A 9 -20.75 -13.60 8.17
N ARG A 10 -21.93 -13.00 8.39
CA ARG A 10 -23.20 -13.62 8.01
C ARG A 10 -23.32 -13.80 6.50
N HIS A 11 -22.87 -12.82 5.72
CA HIS A 11 -22.91 -12.89 4.26
C HIS A 11 -21.94 -13.94 3.71
N ILE A 12 -20.74 -14.02 4.29
CA ILE A 12 -19.75 -15.05 3.95
C ILE A 12 -20.29 -16.45 4.28
N ALA A 13 -20.89 -16.62 5.46
CA ALA A 13 -21.47 -17.90 5.87
C ALA A 13 -22.65 -18.33 4.98
N GLU A 14 -23.50 -17.40 4.54
CA GLU A 14 -24.58 -17.67 3.59
C GLU A 14 -24.06 -18.07 2.20
N ALA A 15 -23.01 -17.40 1.70
CA ALA A 15 -22.36 -17.75 0.43
C ALA A 15 -21.66 -19.13 0.49
N GLN A 16 -21.02 -19.46 1.63
CA GLN A 16 -20.47 -20.80 1.89
C GLN A 16 -21.57 -21.87 1.91
N ALA A 17 -22.68 -21.63 2.61
CA ALA A 17 -23.80 -22.57 2.67
C ALA A 17 -24.45 -22.82 1.29
N LYS A 18 -24.41 -21.83 0.39
CA LYS A 18 -24.89 -21.94 -0.99
C LYS A 18 -23.90 -22.62 -1.93
N GLY A 19 -22.68 -22.92 -1.48
CA GLY A 19 -21.63 -23.49 -2.32
C GLY A 19 -21.06 -22.50 -3.34
N GLU A 20 -21.22 -21.19 -3.13
CA GLU A 20 -20.71 -20.16 -4.06
C GLU A 20 -19.16 -20.14 -4.13
N PHE A 21 -18.49 -20.75 -3.15
CA PHE A 21 -17.04 -20.94 -3.13
C PHE A 21 -16.59 -22.30 -3.68
N ASP A 22 -17.51 -23.19 -4.04
CA ASP A 22 -17.17 -24.48 -4.62
C ASP A 22 -16.83 -24.33 -6.11
N ASN A 23 -15.74 -24.97 -6.56
CA ASN A 23 -15.27 -24.94 -7.96
C ASN A 23 -15.01 -23.53 -8.53
N LEU A 24 -14.51 -22.60 -7.72
CA LEU A 24 -13.97 -21.33 -8.24
C LEU A 24 -12.87 -21.59 -9.29
N ALA A 25 -12.75 -20.67 -10.25
CA ALA A 25 -11.69 -20.73 -11.24
C ALA A 25 -10.31 -20.73 -10.56
N GLY A 26 -9.50 -21.75 -10.82
CA GLY A 26 -8.21 -21.98 -10.16
C GLY A 26 -8.28 -22.75 -8.83
N SER A 27 -9.45 -23.28 -8.43
CA SER A 27 -9.57 -24.12 -7.23
C SER A 27 -8.75 -25.41 -7.37
N GLY A 28 -7.81 -25.62 -6.45
CA GLY A 28 -6.91 -26.77 -6.44
C GLY A 28 -5.69 -26.63 -7.36
N GLU A 29 -5.59 -25.55 -8.15
CA GLU A 29 -4.43 -25.26 -8.98
C GLU A 29 -3.34 -24.52 -8.17
N PRO A 30 -2.05 -24.70 -8.51
CA PRO A 30 -0.99 -23.93 -7.89
C PRO A 30 -1.18 -22.44 -8.16
N LEU A 31 -1.14 -21.62 -7.10
CA LEU A 31 -1.22 -20.18 -7.20
C LEU A 31 -0.09 -19.62 -8.07
N ILE A 32 -0.42 -18.75 -9.01
CA ILE A 32 0.55 -18.00 -9.80
C ILE A 32 1.04 -16.83 -8.93
N LEU A 33 2.16 -17.02 -8.24
CA LEU A 33 2.73 -16.02 -7.34
C LEU A 33 3.44 -14.87 -8.07
N ASP A 34 3.79 -15.06 -9.34
CA ASP A 34 4.48 -14.10 -10.19
C ASP A 34 3.52 -13.51 -11.23
N ASP A 35 2.50 -12.81 -10.75
CA ASP A 35 1.60 -12.03 -11.61
C ASP A 35 2.32 -10.77 -12.14
N ASP A 36 3.06 -10.97 -13.23
CA ASP A 36 3.76 -9.90 -13.96
C ASP A 36 2.90 -9.33 -15.10
N SER A 37 1.58 -9.47 -15.03
CA SER A 37 0.65 -8.99 -16.07
C SER A 37 0.76 -7.48 -16.29
N HIS A 38 1.16 -6.72 -15.27
CA HIS A 38 1.43 -5.28 -15.35
C HIS A 38 2.83 -4.91 -15.86
N VAL A 39 3.71 -5.89 -16.12
CA VAL A 39 5.10 -5.67 -16.55
C VAL A 39 5.26 -6.09 -18.02
N PRO A 40 5.84 -5.23 -18.89
CA PRO A 40 6.16 -5.59 -20.27
C PRO A 40 7.02 -6.86 -20.33
N PRO A 41 6.79 -7.77 -21.29
CA PRO A 41 7.42 -9.09 -21.33
C PRO A 41 8.95 -9.02 -21.35
N GLU A 42 9.53 -8.02 -22.04
CA GLU A 42 10.97 -7.78 -22.07
C GLU A 42 11.59 -7.43 -20.71
N LEU A 43 10.82 -6.86 -19.78
CA LEU A 43 11.32 -6.43 -18.46
C LEU A 43 11.12 -7.47 -17.36
N ARG A 44 10.24 -8.46 -17.54
CA ARG A 44 9.86 -9.44 -16.51
C ARG A 44 11.04 -10.20 -15.93
N ALA A 45 11.97 -10.65 -16.79
CA ALA A 45 13.15 -11.40 -16.35
C ALA A 45 14.06 -10.55 -15.44
N GLY A 46 14.23 -9.27 -15.76
CA GLY A 46 14.99 -8.32 -14.95
C GLY A 46 14.33 -8.06 -13.59
N TYR A 47 13.03 -7.77 -13.59
CA TYR A 47 12.28 -7.54 -12.35
C TYR A 47 12.23 -8.78 -11.45
N ARG A 48 12.07 -9.99 -12.00
CA ARG A 48 12.12 -11.24 -11.22
C ARG A 48 13.48 -11.45 -10.57
N LEU A 49 14.56 -11.18 -11.29
CA LEU A 49 15.92 -11.31 -10.74
C LEU A 49 16.15 -10.33 -9.59
N LEU A 50 15.73 -9.07 -9.75
CA LEU A 50 15.82 -8.05 -8.69
C LEU A 50 14.95 -8.40 -7.48
N LYS A 51 13.70 -8.86 -7.71
CA LYS A 51 12.78 -9.33 -6.66
C LYS A 51 13.40 -10.48 -5.86
N ASN A 52 13.96 -11.48 -6.54
CA ASN A 52 14.59 -12.64 -5.89
C ASN A 52 15.87 -12.28 -5.14
N ALA A 53 16.60 -11.26 -5.59
CA ALA A 53 17.78 -10.72 -4.92
C ALA A 53 17.44 -9.84 -3.70
N GLY A 54 16.16 -9.57 -3.44
CA GLY A 54 15.73 -8.66 -2.38
C GLY A 54 16.04 -7.19 -2.68
N CYS A 55 16.32 -6.85 -3.94
CA CYS A 55 16.56 -5.48 -4.36
C CYS A 55 15.22 -4.74 -4.42
N LEU A 56 15.10 -3.69 -3.61
CA LEU A 56 13.93 -2.82 -3.64
C LEU A 56 14.08 -1.85 -4.83
N PRO A 57 13.11 -1.75 -5.75
CA PRO A 57 13.12 -0.74 -6.79
C PRO A 57 13.36 0.65 -6.19
N PRO A 58 14.13 1.54 -6.85
CA PRO A 58 14.50 2.84 -6.31
C PRO A 58 13.27 3.69 -5.95
N GLU A 59 12.15 3.50 -6.63
CA GLU A 59 10.86 4.12 -6.35
C GLU A 59 10.30 3.70 -4.98
N LEU A 60 10.41 2.41 -4.66
CA LEU A 60 9.95 1.85 -3.40
C LEU A 60 10.91 2.17 -2.24
N GLU A 61 12.21 2.29 -2.52
CA GLU A 61 13.19 2.80 -1.55
C GLU A 61 12.86 4.24 -1.14
N GLN A 62 12.63 5.12 -2.11
CA GLN A 62 12.23 6.50 -1.84
C GLN A 62 10.91 6.55 -1.07
N ARG A 63 9.93 5.73 -1.44
CA ARG A 63 8.67 5.65 -0.69
C ARG A 63 8.88 5.26 0.77
N ARG A 64 9.74 4.26 1.03
CA ARG A 64 10.07 3.83 2.39
C ARG A 64 10.77 4.94 3.17
N GLU A 65 11.74 5.63 2.56
CA GLU A 65 12.42 6.77 3.19
C GLU A 65 11.44 7.89 3.55
N ALA A 66 10.50 8.20 2.65
CA ALA A 66 9.49 9.24 2.90
C ALA A 66 8.60 8.89 4.11
N ILE A 67 8.20 7.63 4.26
CA ILE A 67 7.43 7.15 5.43
C ILE A 67 8.25 7.29 6.72
N GLN A 68 9.52 6.89 6.68
CA GLN A 68 10.41 7.00 7.85
C GLN A 68 10.60 8.47 8.28
N LEU A 69 10.83 9.38 7.33
CA LEU A 69 10.92 10.81 7.62
C LEU A 69 9.62 11.36 8.22
N LEU A 70 8.47 10.88 7.75
CA LEU A 70 7.17 11.27 8.29
C LEU A 70 6.96 10.77 9.72
N ASP A 71 7.36 9.54 10.03
CA ASP A 71 7.30 9.01 11.39
C ASP A 71 8.24 9.76 12.35
N ILE A 72 9.43 10.15 11.86
CA ILE A 72 10.35 11.02 12.61
C ILE A 72 9.69 12.37 12.89
N LEU A 73 9.05 13.00 11.89
CA LEU A 73 8.34 14.28 12.07
C LEU A 73 7.18 14.18 13.05
N ARG A 74 6.50 13.04 13.14
CA ARG A 74 5.44 12.80 14.14
C ARG A 74 5.99 12.70 15.57
N GLY A 75 7.22 12.21 15.74
CA GLY A 75 7.88 12.06 17.03
C GLY A 75 8.60 13.32 17.53
N ILE A 76 8.91 14.27 16.65
CA ILE A 76 9.68 15.48 16.98
C ILE A 76 8.76 16.69 17.22
N ARG A 77 9.10 17.51 18.22
CA ARG A 77 8.41 18.78 18.50
C ARG A 77 8.74 19.82 17.42
N HIS A 78 7.75 20.61 16.99
CA HIS A 78 7.90 21.56 15.88
C HIS A 78 8.92 22.70 16.13
N ASP A 79 9.28 22.97 17.39
CA ASP A 79 10.26 24.00 17.75
C ASP A 79 11.72 23.52 17.66
N ASP A 80 11.96 22.24 17.35
CA ASP A 80 13.31 21.71 17.18
C ASP A 80 13.88 22.09 15.80
N PRO A 81 15.11 22.61 15.70
CA PRO A 81 15.79 22.84 14.42
C PRO A 81 15.80 21.61 13.49
N GLN A 82 15.82 20.39 14.07
CA GLN A 82 15.78 19.14 13.31
C GLN A 82 14.46 18.95 12.56
N TYR A 83 13.36 19.52 13.05
CA TYR A 83 12.06 19.44 12.39
C TYR A 83 12.10 20.09 11.00
N GLN A 84 12.71 21.27 10.89
CA GLN A 84 12.83 21.99 9.62
C GLN A 84 13.71 21.23 8.61
N GLU A 85 14.79 20.59 9.08
CA GLU A 85 15.68 19.83 8.21
C GLU A 85 14.99 18.58 7.65
N VAL A 86 14.33 17.81 8.52
CA VAL A 86 13.60 16.59 8.13
C VAL A 86 12.43 16.93 7.21
N SER A 87 11.69 18.02 7.49
CA SER A 87 10.60 18.51 6.64
C SER A 87 11.08 18.90 5.24
N ARG A 88 12.24 19.55 5.14
CA ARG A 88 12.83 19.93 3.85
C ARG A 88 13.26 18.71 3.04
N ARG A 89 13.83 17.69 3.70
CA ARG A 89 14.17 16.42 3.05
C ARG A 89 12.93 15.70 2.54
N LEU A 90 11.88 15.61 3.36
CA LEU A 90 10.60 15.03 2.98
C LEU A 90 9.99 15.74 1.76
N SER A 91 10.00 17.07 1.73
CA SER A 91 9.47 17.87 0.61
C SER A 91 10.22 17.62 -0.70
N LEU A 92 11.56 17.48 -0.64
CA LEU A 92 12.37 17.17 -1.80
C LEU A 92 12.09 15.75 -2.32
N LEU A 93 11.86 14.80 -1.41
CA LEU A 93 11.53 13.43 -1.76
C LEU A 93 10.12 13.33 -2.38
N GLU A 94 9.14 14.05 -1.83
CA GLU A 94 7.80 14.17 -2.39
C GLU A 94 7.85 14.72 -3.82
N LEU A 95 8.69 15.73 -4.08
CA LEU A 95 8.86 16.29 -5.42
C LEU A 95 9.45 15.27 -6.41
N LYS A 96 10.47 14.50 -5.99
CA LYS A 96 11.07 13.45 -6.82
C LYS A 96 10.06 12.35 -7.17
N LEU A 97 9.27 11.91 -6.20
CA LEU A 97 8.22 10.90 -6.41
C LEU A 97 7.16 11.39 -7.41
N ARG A 98 6.74 12.66 -7.31
CA ARG A 98 5.80 13.26 -8.29
C ARG A 98 6.37 13.33 -9.70
N GLN A 99 7.65 13.69 -9.83
CA GLN A 99 8.32 13.71 -11.14
C GLN A 99 8.42 12.31 -11.76
N ALA A 100 8.58 11.28 -10.94
CA ALA A 100 8.56 9.88 -11.36
C ALA A 100 7.14 9.35 -11.68
N GLY A 101 6.09 10.18 -11.53
CA GLY A 101 4.70 9.78 -11.78
C GLY A 101 4.07 8.94 -10.66
N LEU A 102 4.69 8.88 -9.48
CA LEU A 102 4.19 8.12 -8.34
C LEU A 102 3.24 8.96 -7.49
N SER A 103 2.20 8.32 -6.93
CA SER A 103 1.25 8.98 -6.04
C SER A 103 1.90 9.29 -4.70
N THR A 104 1.74 10.53 -4.22
CA THR A 104 2.25 11.00 -2.91
C THR A 104 1.17 11.00 -1.81
N ASP A 105 -0.03 10.53 -2.13
CA ASP A 105 -1.21 10.59 -1.24
C ASP A 105 -0.99 9.79 0.05
N PHE A 106 -0.11 8.80 0.02
CA PHE A 106 0.28 8.02 1.20
C PHE A 106 0.93 8.86 2.31
N LEU A 107 1.49 10.03 2.00
CA LEU A 107 2.10 10.93 2.98
C LEU A 107 1.07 11.74 3.77
N ARG A 108 -0.12 11.98 3.21
CA ARG A 108 -1.08 12.92 3.79
C ARG A 108 -2.04 12.26 4.77
N GLY A 109 -2.18 10.93 4.71
CA GLY A 109 -3.12 10.22 5.59
C GLY A 109 -4.59 10.41 5.23
N ASP A 110 -4.91 11.27 4.24
CA ASP A 110 -6.27 11.61 3.78
C ASP A 110 -7.14 10.38 3.47
N TYR A 111 -6.53 9.24 3.12
CA TYR A 111 -7.25 7.99 2.89
C TYR A 111 -7.93 7.48 4.16
N ALA A 112 -7.24 7.53 5.31
CA ALA A 112 -7.80 7.07 6.58
C ALA A 112 -8.97 7.94 7.03
N ASP A 113 -8.85 9.27 6.90
CA ASP A 113 -9.91 10.21 7.26
C ASP A 113 -11.14 10.09 6.34
N LYS A 114 -10.92 9.94 5.02
CA LYS A 114 -12.01 9.68 4.05
C LYS A 114 -12.70 8.34 4.32
N LEU A 115 -11.94 7.31 4.70
CA LEU A 115 -12.49 6.00 5.07
C LEU A 115 -13.33 6.10 6.35
N LEU A 116 -12.82 6.77 7.38
CA LEU A 116 -13.53 6.97 8.65
C LEU A 116 -14.83 7.77 8.45
N ASN A 117 -14.81 8.83 7.65
CA ASN A 117 -16.02 9.60 7.33
C ASN A 117 -17.05 8.73 6.60
N LYS A 118 -16.61 7.93 5.62
CA LYS A 118 -17.51 7.05 4.85
C LYS A 118 -18.09 5.90 5.69
N ILE A 119 -17.38 5.47 6.75
CA ILE A 119 -17.85 4.46 7.69
C ILE A 119 -18.82 5.06 8.72
N ASN A 120 -18.63 6.32 9.11
CA ASN A 120 -19.48 7.00 10.10
C ASN A 120 -20.76 7.61 9.50
N ASP A 121 -20.81 7.84 8.19
CA ASP A 121 -21.99 8.38 7.47
C ASP A 121 -23.05 7.31 7.08
N ASN A 122 -22.90 6.06 7.54
CA ASN A 122 -23.86 4.95 7.36
C ASN A 122 -24.26 4.34 8.72
#